data_AF-A0A5B9QVJ8-F1
#
_entry.id   AF-A0A5B9QVJ8-F1
#
_cell.length_a   1.000
_cell.length_b   1.000
_cell.length_c   1.000
_cell.angle_alpha   90.00
_cell.angle_beta   90.00
_cell.angle_gamma   90.00
#
_symmetry.space_group_name_H-M   'P 1'
#
loop_
_entity.id
_entity.type
_entity.pdbx_description
1 polymer ?
#
loop_
_entity_poly.entity_id
_entity_poly.type
_entity_poly.pdbx_seq_one_letter_code
_entity_poly.pdbx_strand_id
1 'polypeptide(L)'
;MKPEEELCLCFHVTQRKVANYLRIENPRSVSQLSECYGAGTGCGWCRPFLKKMFEAHRAGLTEAELPTASDYAKSRSDYVREGGGTPPPGATPVE
;
A
#
# COMPACT_ATOMS: atom_id res chain seq x y z
N MET A 1 4.42 10.39 0.75
CA MET A 1 3.38 10.40 -0.29
C MET A 1 2.17 11.11 0.26
N LYS A 2 1.42 11.82 -0.57
CA LYS A 2 0.19 12.51 -0.20
C LYS A 2 -0.99 11.53 -0.12
N PRO A 3 -2.10 11.89 0.55
CA PRO A 3 -3.19 10.93 0.76
C PRO A 3 -3.91 10.46 -0.51
N GLU A 4 -3.96 11.29 -1.55
CA GLU A 4 -4.52 10.95 -2.86
C GLU A 4 -3.62 10.03 -3.72
N GLU A 5 -2.36 9.83 -3.33
CA GLU A 5 -1.42 9.00 -4.09
C GLU A 5 -1.61 7.51 -3.80
N GLU A 6 -1.29 6.68 -4.79
CA GLU A 6 -1.45 5.23 -4.73
C GLU A 6 -0.42 4.59 -3.80
N LEU A 7 -0.92 3.95 -2.74
CA LEU A 7 -0.11 3.06 -1.92
C LEU A 7 -0.03 1.68 -2.57
N CYS A 8 -1.15 1.16 -3.07
CA CYS A 8 -1.17 -0.08 -3.84
C CYS A 8 -1.23 0.23 -5.34
N LEU A 9 -0.04 0.26 -5.95
CA LEU A 9 0.17 0.48 -7.39
C LEU A 9 -0.36 -0.67 -8.28
N CYS A 10 -0.87 -1.75 -7.69
CA CYS A 10 -1.49 -2.86 -8.44
C CYS A 10 -2.99 -2.65 -8.64
N PHE A 11 -3.67 -2.09 -7.65
CA PHE A 11 -5.13 -2.00 -7.61
C PHE A 11 -5.62 -0.57 -7.37
N HIS A 12 -4.75 0.43 -7.58
CA HIS A 12 -5.05 1.85 -7.46
C HIS A 12 -5.70 2.24 -6.11
N VAL A 13 -5.17 1.65 -5.04
CA VAL A 13 -5.60 1.94 -3.67
C VAL A 13 -4.73 3.05 -3.11
N THR A 14 -5.35 4.20 -2.86
CA THR A 14 -4.66 5.38 -2.34
C THR A 14 -4.35 5.26 -0.85
N GLN A 15 -3.36 6.02 -0.38
CA GLN A 15 -3.05 6.12 1.05
C GLN A 15 -4.29 6.50 1.87
N ARG A 16 -5.10 7.47 1.39
CA ARG A 16 -6.36 7.88 2.03
C ARG A 16 -7.38 6.75 2.12
N LYS A 17 -7.52 5.91 1.09
CA LYS A 17 -8.44 4.76 1.12
C LYS A 17 -8.04 3.79 2.24
N VAL A 18 -6.75 3.47 2.36
CA VAL A 18 -6.24 2.59 3.44
C VAL A 18 -6.44 3.21 4.81
N ALA A 19 -6.12 4.49 4.99
CA ALA A 19 -6.32 5.21 6.25
C ALA A 19 -7.80 5.23 6.67
N ASN A 20 -8.71 5.49 5.72
CA ASN A 20 -10.14 5.46 5.97
C ASN A 20 -10.63 4.05 6.34
N TYR A 21 -10.17 3.02 5.63
CA TYR A 21 -10.51 1.63 5.94
C TYR A 21 -10.07 1.25 7.36
N LEU A 22 -8.83 1.59 7.74
CA LEU A 22 -8.32 1.38 9.10
C LEU A 22 -9.20 2.04 10.16
N ARG A 23 -9.65 3.27 9.92
CA ARG A 23 -10.50 4.02 10.86
C ARG A 23 -11.92 3.46 10.96
N ILE A 24 -12.53 3.11 9.83
CA ILE A 24 -13.95 2.71 9.77
C ILE A 24 -14.12 1.25 10.17
N GLU A 25 -13.33 0.35 9.56
CA GLU A 25 -13.46 -1.09 9.77
C GLU A 25 -12.68 -1.57 11.01
N ASN A 26 -11.69 -0.79 11.46
CA ASN A 26 -10.85 -1.08 12.62
C ASN A 26 -10.37 -2.55 12.67
N PRO A 27 -9.67 -3.02 11.62
CA PRO A 27 -9.27 -4.41 11.49
C PRO A 27 -8.40 -4.86 12.68
N ARG A 28 -8.47 -6.15 12.99
CA ARG A 28 -7.72 -6.79 14.09
C ARG A 28 -6.35 -7.30 13.65
N SER A 29 -6.13 -7.48 12.36
CA SER A 29 -4.85 -7.92 11.80
C SER A 29 -4.52 -7.20 10.49
N VAL A 30 -3.22 -7.16 10.15
CA VAL A 30 -2.72 -6.58 8.90
C VAL A 30 -3.29 -7.32 7.67
N SER A 31 -3.52 -8.62 7.78
CA SER A 31 -4.03 -9.44 6.66
C SER A 31 -5.39 -8.96 6.17
N GLN A 32 -6.24 -8.41 7.04
CA GLN A 32 -7.56 -7.90 6.66
C GLN A 32 -7.48 -6.69 5.72
N LEU A 33 -6.32 -6.02 5.59
CA LEU A 33 -6.13 -4.97 4.59
C LEU A 33 -6.27 -5.47 3.15
N SER A 34 -6.24 -6.78 2.90
CA SER A 34 -6.60 -7.33 1.58
C SER A 34 -8.07 -7.07 1.21
N GLU A 35 -8.94 -6.86 2.19
CA GLU A 35 -10.34 -6.51 1.97
C GLU A 35 -10.51 -5.03 1.54
N CYS A 36 -9.46 -4.21 1.70
CA CYS A 36 -9.40 -2.86 1.16
C CYS A 36 -9.06 -2.91 -0.34
N TYR A 37 -10.05 -3.26 -1.16
CA TYR A 37 -9.95 -3.34 -2.63
C TYR A 37 -8.80 -4.24 -3.14
N GLY A 38 -8.43 -5.29 -2.40
CA GLY A 38 -7.35 -6.19 -2.79
C GLY A 38 -5.94 -5.71 -2.43
N ALA A 39 -5.77 -4.62 -1.68
CA ALA A 39 -4.44 -4.11 -1.36
C ALA A 39 -3.51 -5.20 -0.78
N GLY A 40 -2.34 -5.38 -1.40
CA GLY A 40 -1.34 -6.37 -0.99
C GLY A 40 -1.49 -7.77 -1.60
N THR A 41 -2.51 -8.03 -2.44
CA THR A 41 -2.67 -9.36 -3.10
C THR A 41 -2.04 -9.45 -4.49
N GLY A 42 -1.55 -8.34 -5.05
CA GLY A 42 -0.82 -8.28 -6.33
C GLY A 42 0.68 -8.59 -6.16
N CYS A 43 1.55 -7.70 -6.64
CA CYS A 43 3.02 -7.91 -6.55
C CYS A 43 3.61 -7.94 -5.13
N GLY A 44 2.85 -7.58 -4.09
CA GLY A 44 3.28 -7.62 -2.69
C GLY A 44 4.10 -6.41 -2.22
N TRP A 45 4.58 -5.53 -3.11
CA TRP A 45 5.40 -4.36 -2.77
C TRP A 45 4.83 -3.49 -1.64
N CYS A 46 3.51 -3.26 -1.62
CA CYS A 46 2.89 -2.38 -0.63
C CYS A 46 2.72 -3.00 0.76
N ARG A 47 2.96 -4.31 0.94
CA ARG A 47 2.69 -5.01 2.22
C ARG A 47 3.43 -4.44 3.43
N PRO A 48 4.74 -4.10 3.36
CA PRO A 48 5.44 -3.47 4.48
C PRO A 48 4.83 -2.12 4.88
N PHE A 49 4.33 -1.36 3.90
CA PHE A 49 3.73 -0.05 4.11
C PHE A 49 2.30 -0.14 4.64
N LEU A 50 1.53 -1.13 4.19
CA LEU A 50 0.23 -1.50 4.78
C LEU A 50 0.40 -1.85 6.27
N LYS A 51 1.43 -2.65 6.60
CA LYS A 51 1.78 -2.97 7.99
C LYS A 51 2.14 -1.70 8.79
N LYS A 52 2.98 -0.81 8.24
CA LYS A 52 3.34 0.45 8.88
C LYS A 52 2.12 1.33 9.19
N MET A 53 1.18 1.44 8.25
CA MET A 53 -0.07 2.18 8.47
C MET A 53 -0.97 1.53 9.52
N PHE A 54 -1.08 0.20 9.50
CA PHE A 54 -1.81 -0.55 10.53
C PHE A 54 -1.23 -0.31 11.92
N GLU A 55 0.09 -0.43 12.08
CA GLU A 55 0.78 -0.21 13.35
C GLU A 55 0.62 1.24 13.85
N ALA A 56 0.74 2.22 12.94
CA ALA A 56 0.48 3.62 13.27
C ALA A 56 -0.96 3.84 13.78
N HIS A 57 -1.96 3.28 13.09
CA HIS A 57 -3.37 3.32 13.52
C HIS A 57 -3.57 2.66 14.88
N ARG A 58 -2.95 1.49 15.12
CA ARG A 58 -3.00 0.79 16.40
C ARG A 58 -2.35 1.57 17.54
N ALA A 59 -1.36 2.40 17.23
CA ALA A 59 -0.70 3.31 18.17
C ALA A 59 -1.46 4.65 18.36
N GLY A 60 -2.59 4.85 17.68
CA GLY A 60 -3.38 6.09 17.75
C GLY A 60 -2.78 7.26 16.98
N LEU A 61 -1.84 7.00 16.06
CA LEU A 61 -1.27 8.03 15.19
C LEU A 61 -2.20 8.31 14.01
N THR A 62 -2.27 9.59 13.62
CA THR A 62 -3.12 10.03 12.50
C THR A 62 -2.47 9.84 11.13
N GLU A 63 -1.15 9.65 11.09
CA GLU A 63 -0.38 9.50 9.85
C GLU A 63 0.82 8.58 10.04
N ALA A 64 1.14 7.80 9.01
CA ALA A 64 2.35 7.02 8.93
C ALA A 64 3.35 7.73 8.02
N GLU A 65 4.62 7.75 8.41
CA GLU A 65 5.68 8.28 7.57
C GLU A 65 5.91 7.35 6.36
N LEU A 66 5.72 7.86 5.15
CA LEU A 66 5.81 7.09 3.90
C LEU A 66 6.68 7.83 2.87
N PRO A 67 7.45 7.12 2.03
CA PRO A 67 8.27 7.73 0.98
C PRO A 67 7.45 8.61 0.02
N THR A 68 8.10 9.47 -0.75
CA THR A 68 7.44 10.20 -1.84
C THR A 68 6.84 9.22 -2.86
N ALA A 69 5.78 9.60 -3.58
CA ALA A 69 5.19 8.70 -4.58
C ALA A 69 6.20 8.32 -5.69
N SER A 70 7.07 9.25 -6.08
CA SER A 70 8.10 9.01 -7.09
C SER A 70 9.13 7.99 -6.62
N ASP A 71 9.71 8.17 -5.42
CA ASP A 71 10.68 7.22 -4.86
C ASP A 71 10.04 5.84 -4.64
N TYR A 72 8.78 5.84 -4.20
CA TYR A 72 8.00 4.64 -3.95
C TYR A 72 7.74 3.84 -5.23
N ALA A 73 7.33 4.50 -6.31
CA ALA A 73 7.09 3.87 -7.61
C ALA A 73 8.39 3.33 -8.21
N LYS A 74 9.47 4.11 -8.17
CA LYS A 74 10.80 3.68 -8.63
C LYS A 74 11.29 2.44 -7.89
N SER A 75 11.20 2.45 -6.56
CA SER A 75 11.63 1.31 -5.73
C SER A 75 10.79 0.05 -5.99
N ARG A 76 9.49 0.22 -6.29
CA ARG A 76 8.65 -0.91 -6.74
C ARG A 76 9.15 -1.47 -8.06
N SER A 77 9.50 -0.62 -9.02
CA SER A 77 10.00 -1.07 -10.31
C SER A 77 11.24 -1.95 -10.14
N ASP A 78 12.18 -1.51 -9.32
CA ASP A 78 13.40 -2.26 -8.99
C ASP A 78 13.05 -3.62 -8.36
N TYR A 79 12.17 -3.62 -7.34
CA TYR A 79 11.67 -4.84 -6.69
C TYR A 79 11.04 -5.84 -7.67
N VAL A 80 10.24 -5.37 -8.64
CA VAL A 80 9.62 -6.24 -9.65
C VAL A 80 10.66 -6.79 -10.62
N ARG A 81 11.61 -5.96 -11.07
CA ARG A 81 12.70 -6.38 -11.97
C ARG A 81 13.62 -7.41 -11.31
N GLU A 82 13.77 -7.36 -9.99
CA GLU A 82 14.51 -8.34 -9.18
C GLU A 82 13.69 -9.61 -8.87
N GLY A 83 12.44 -9.71 -9.29
CA GLY A 83 11.60 -10.90 -9.13
C GLY A 83 10.79 -10.96 -7.83
N GLY A 84 10.65 -9.86 -7.10
CA GLY A 84 9.89 -9.80 -5.85
C GLY A 84 8.38 -10.07 -6.01
N GLY A 85 7.85 -10.01 -7.23
CA GLY A 85 6.46 -10.39 -7.53
C GLY A 85 5.98 -9.80 -8.85
N THR A 86 4.89 -10.34 -9.37
CA THR A 86 4.36 -9.96 -10.69
C THR A 86 3.16 -9.02 -10.54
N PRO A 87 3.23 -7.78 -11.05
CA PRO A 87 2.06 -6.91 -11.16
C PRO A 87 0.95 -7.55 -12.01
N PRO A 88 -0.32 -7.43 -11.61
CA PRO A 88 -1.44 -7.88 -12.46
C PRO A 88 -1.60 -6.95 -13.68
N PRO A 89 -2.32 -7.40 -14.73
CA PRO A 89 -2.70 -6.54 -15.85
C PRO A 89 -3.42 -5.26 -15.38
N GLY A 90 -3.08 -4.13 -15.99
CA GLY A 90 -3.67 -2.83 -15.64
C GLY A 90 -3.04 -2.14 -14.43
N ALA A 91 -2.08 -2.76 -13.73
CA ALA A 91 -1.33 -2.12 -12.67
C ALA A 91 -0.54 -0.90 -13.18
N THR A 92 -0.26 0.05 -12.30
CA THR A 92 0.64 1.17 -12.58
C THR A 92 1.96 0.65 -13.14
N PRO A 93 2.42 1.15 -14.30
CA PRO A 93 3.56 0.58 -15.01
C PRO A 93 4.83 0.51 -14.17
N VAL A 94 5.63 -0.51 -14.46
CA VAL A 94 7.02 -0.59 -14.00
C VAL A 94 7.85 0.19 -15.02
N GLU A 95 8.37 1.33 -14.60
CA GLU A 95 9.36 2.12 -15.35
C GLU A 95 10.76 1.54 -15.19
#